data_AF-A0A4Q3RK89-F1
#
_entry.id   AF-A0A4Q3RK89-F1
#
_cell.length_a   1.000
_cell.length_b   1.000
_cell.length_c   1.000
_cell.angle_alpha   90.00
_cell.angle_beta   90.00
_cell.angle_gamma   90.00
#
_symmetry.space_group_name_H-M   'P 1'
#
loop_
_entity.id
_entity.type
_entity.pdbx_description
1 polymer ?
#
loop_
_entity_poly.entity_id
_entity_poly.type
_entity_poly.pdbx_seq_one_letter_code
_entity_poly.pdbx_strand_id
1 'polypeptide(L)' 'MAGFLGEFEVTLDAKGRFLLQAGLKKQLPEGDNTHFVINRGFEKCLSLYPKQSWEPVFSRISAL' A
#
# COMPACT_ATOMS: atom_id res chain seq x y z
N MET A 1 -0.02 -3.97 -15.34
CA MET A 1 -0.80 -3.85 -14.09
C MET A 1 -0.09 -4.72 -13.06
N ALA A 2 0.59 -4.11 -12.09
CA ALA A 2 1.25 -4.87 -11.04
C ALA A 2 0.16 -5.46 -10.13
N GLY A 3 0.00 -6.78 -10.14
CA GLY A 3 -0.89 -7.47 -9.21
C GLY A 3 -0.12 -7.76 -7.94
N PHE A 4 -0.54 -7.19 -6.80
CA PHE A 4 0.02 -7.52 -5.49
C PHE A 4 -0.56 -8.85 -5.01
N LEU A 5 0.29 -9.84 -4.84
CA LEU A 5 -0.08 -11.19 -4.43
C LEU A 5 0.81 -11.69 -3.29
N GLY A 6 0.20 -12.51 -2.43
CA GLY A 6 0.86 -13.16 -1.31
C GLY A 6 0.32 -12.69 0.04
N GLU A 7 0.50 -13.55 1.03
CA GLU A 7 0.23 -13.27 2.43
C GLU A 7 1.55 -13.37 3.18
N PHE A 8 1.82 -12.39 4.04
CA PHE A 8 3.05 -12.35 4.78
C PHE A 8 2.78 -11.95 6.22
N GLU A 9 3.23 -12.80 7.14
CA GLU A 9 3.26 -12.43 8.55
C GLU A 9 4.42 -11.45 8.80
N VAL A 10 4.13 -10.39 9.55
CA VAL A 10 5.11 -9.37 9.93
C VAL A 10 4.91 -9.00 11.39
N THR A 11 6.01 -8.72 12.07
CA THR A 11 5.99 -8.19 13.44
C THR A 11 6.10 -6.67 13.39
N LEU A 12 5.33 -6.01 14.25
CA LEU A 12 5.44 -4.57 14.48
C LEU A 12 6.52 -4.30 15.53
N ASP A 13 7.35 -3.29 15.27
CA ASP A 13 8.28 -2.79 16.27
C ASP A 13 7.56 -1.92 17.33
N ALA A 14 8.28 -1.54 18.38
CA ALA A 14 7.76 -0.71 19.46
C ALA A 14 7.25 0.68 19.02
N LYS A 15 7.55 1.10 17.77
CA LYS A 15 7.12 2.36 17.18
C LYS A 15 6.00 2.16 16.16
N GLY A 16 5.43 0.95 16.07
CA GLY A 16 4.35 0.63 15.14
C GLY A 16 4.79 0.56 13.68
N ARG A 17 6.08 0.33 13.41
CA ARG A 17 6.60 0.14 12.06
C ARG A 17 6.74 -1.35 11.77
N PHE A 18 6.54 -1.75 10.53
CA PHE A 18 6.88 -3.08 10.04
C PHE A 18 7.74 -2.97 8.79
N LEU A 19 8.49 -4.02 8.50
CA LEU A 19 9.26 -4.11 7.26
C LEU A 19 8.37 -4.58 6.12
N LEU A 20 8.28 -3.80 5.04
CA LEU A 20 7.62 -4.27 3.83
C LEU A 20 8.40 -5.44 3.22
N GLN A 21 7.70 -6.55 3.03
CA GLN A 21 8.31 -7.84 2.68
C GLN A 21 8.92 -7.83 1.27
N ALA A 22 10.06 -8.50 1.12
CA ALA A 22 10.83 -8.47 -0.13
C ALA A 22 10.04 -9.02 -1.33
N GLY A 23 9.18 -10.03 -1.10
CA GLY A 23 8.30 -10.59 -2.12
C GLY A 23 7.32 -9.56 -2.69
N LEU A 24 6.80 -8.66 -1.85
CA LEU A 24 5.92 -7.57 -2.28
C LEU A 24 6.72 -6.45 -2.97
N LYS A 25 7.90 -6.12 -2.45
CA LYS A 25 8.79 -5.11 -3.06
C LYS A 25 9.17 -5.45 -4.50
N LYS A 26 9.41 -6.72 -4.81
CA LYS A 26 9.71 -7.19 -6.18
C LYS A 26 8.54 -7.02 -7.16
N GLN A 27 7.32 -6.89 -6.65
CA GLN A 27 6.13 -6.70 -7.47
C GLN A 27 5.84 -5.21 -7.73
N LEU A 28 6.60 -4.30 -7.12
CA LEU A 28 6.47 -2.87 -7.38
C LEU A 28 7.05 -2.52 -8.76
N PRO A 29 6.45 -1.57 -9.49
CA PRO A 29 7.02 -1.07 -10.75
C PRO A 29 8.41 -0.47 -10.53
N GLU A 30 9.31 -0.68 -11.50
CA GLU A 30 10.62 -0.02 -11.50
C GLU A 30 10.46 1.50 -11.63
N GLY A 31 11.20 2.26 -10.81
CA GLY A 31 11.18 3.73 -10.82
C GLY A 31 10.08 4.37 -9.98
N ASP A 32 9.16 3.60 -9.40
CA ASP A 32 8.20 4.16 -8.46
C ASP A 32 8.88 4.44 -7.13
N ASN A 33 9.02 5.73 -6.80
CA ASN A 33 9.50 6.15 -5.49
C ASN A 33 8.60 5.52 -4.43
N THR A 34 9.20 4.97 -3.37
CA THR A 34 8.59 4.19 -2.27
C THR A 34 7.58 4.95 -1.38
N HIS A 35 6.77 5.81 -1.98
CA HIS A 35 5.71 6.57 -1.33
C HIS A 35 4.41 5.79 -1.45
N PHE A 36 3.87 5.46 -0.29
CA PHE A 36 2.60 4.79 -0.16
C PHE A 36 1.61 5.69 0.57
N VAL A 37 0.34 5.47 0.28
CA VAL A 37 -0.78 6.05 1.01
C VAL A 37 -1.43 4.95 1.82
N ILE A 38 -1.59 5.19 3.12
CA ILE A 38 -2.36 4.34 4.01
C ILE A 38 -3.74 4.96 4.18
N ASN A 39 -4.78 4.17 3.97
CA ASN A 39 -6.16 4.55 4.24
C ASN A 39 -6.80 3.56 5.22
N ARG A 40 -7.67 4.09 6.10
CA ARG A 40 -8.58 3.27 6.90
C ARG A 40 -9.91 3.18 6.16
N GLY A 41 -10.15 2.02 5.56
CA GLY A 41 -11.39 1.73 4.86
C GLY A 41 -12.54 1.38 5.81
N PHE A 42 -13.60 0.81 5.22
CA PHE A 42 -14.77 0.31 5.95
C PHE A 42 -14.48 -0.97 6.73
N GLU A 43 -13.56 -1.79 6.21
CA GLU A 43 -13.12 -3.03 6.86
C GLU A 43 -12.27 -2.74 8.10
N LYS A 44 -12.16 -3.74 8.99
CA LYS A 44 -11.27 -3.68 10.16
C LYS A 44 -9.79 -3.89 9.81
N CYS A 45 -9.33 -3.26 8.74
CA CYS A 45 -7.95 -3.32 8.28
C CYS A 45 -7.49 -1.97 7.70
N LEU A 46 -6.18 -1.84 7.49
CA LEU A 46 -5.60 -0.72 6.78
C LEU A 46 -5.32 -1.14 5.34
N SER A 47 -5.64 -0.26 4.40
CA SER A 47 -5.36 -0.44 2.99
C SER A 47 -4.14 0.40 2.59
N LEU A 48 -3.20 -0.22 1.90
CA LEU A 48 -1.96 0.41 1.44
C LEU A 48 -1.97 0.50 -0.08
N TYR A 49 -1.73 1.68 -0.63
CA TYR A 49 -1.69 1.93 -2.07
C TYR A 49 -0.37 2.58 -2.48
N PRO A 50 0.23 2.20 -3.61
CA PRO A 50 1.21 3.06 -4.28
C PRO A 50 0.57 4.40 -4.63
N LYS A 51 1.30 5.50 -4.48
CA LYS A 51 0.76 6.85 -4.72
C LYS A 51 0.13 6.99 -6.11
N GLN A 52 0.76 6.44 -7.15
CA GLN A 52 0.25 6.48 -8.52
C GLN A 52 -1.14 5.83 -8.66
N SER A 53 -1.39 4.75 -7.92
CA SER A 53 -2.68 4.05 -7.94
C SER A 53 -3.73 4.73 -7.05
N TRP A 54 -3.30 5.47 -6.02
CA TRP A 54 -4.19 6.20 -5.13
C TRP A 54 -4.78 7.46 -5.79
N GLU A 55 -3.97 8.21 -6.53
CA GLU A 55 -4.38 9.47 -7.17
C GLU A 55 -5.72 9.38 -7.95
N PRO A 56 -5.94 8.40 -8.85
CA PRO A 56 -7.22 8.29 -9.55
C PRO A 56 -8.40 7.89 -8.65
N VAL A 57 -8.15 7.14 -7.57
CA VAL A 57 -9.17 6.79 -6.58
C VAL A 57 -9.58 8.04 -5.81
N PHE A 58 -8.60 8.79 -5.33
CA PHE A 58 -8.82 10.04 -4.60
C PHE A 58 -9.57 11.06 -5.46
N SER A 59 -9.18 11.26 -6.72
CA SER A 59 -9.87 12.18 -7.62
C SER A 59 -11.35 11.84 -7.77
N ARG A 60 -11.71 10.55 -7.87
CA ARG A 60 -13.12 10.12 -7.94
C ARG A 60 -13.88 10.41 -6.65
N ILE A 61 -13.25 10.18 -5.50
CA ILE A 61 -13.88 10.42 -4.19
C ILE A 61 -14.04 11.93 -3.93
N SER A 62 -13.04 12.73 -4.28
CA SER A 62 -13.05 14.19 -4.05
C SER A 62 -14.05 14.95 -4.92
N ALA A 63 -14.56 14.31 -5.98
CA ALA A 63 -15.55 14.88 -6.88
C ALA A 63 -17.00 14.54 -6.49
N LEU A 64 -17.19 13.80 -5.39
CA LEU A 64 -18.49 13.49 -4.78
C LEU A 64 -18.81 14.50 -3.67
#